data_AF-A0A3M1Z327-F1
#
_entry.id   AF-A0A3M1Z327-F1
#
_cell.length_a   1.000
_cell.length_b   1.000
_cell.length_c   1.000
_cell.angle_alpha   90.00
_cell.angle_beta   90.00
_cell.angle_gamma   90.00
#
_symmetry.space_group_name_H-M   'P 1'
#
loop_
_entity.id
_entity.type
_entity.pdbx_description
1 polymer ?
#
loop_
_entity_poly.entity_id
_entity_poly.type
_entity_poly.pdbx_seq_one_letter_code
_entity_poly.pdbx_strand_id
1 'polypeptide(L)'
;VLELRAFNFLILLGFLFLMYKNKSQSVGIEYFEGLKSGAYYTLVSVLLFGVFLVIYLYMDKNFMAYINEHTPFNIVLTPLTAAMVVVFEGIVSGLIASFSLMQYFKSEK
;
A
#
# COMPACT_ATOMS: atom_id res chain seq x y z
N VAL A 1 -4.83 -12.63 9.83
CA VAL A 1 -4.56 -11.18 9.53
C VAL A 1 -3.40 -10.98 8.54
N LEU A 2 -2.27 -11.68 8.70
CA LEU A 2 -1.09 -11.52 7.84
C LEU A 2 -1.37 -11.74 6.34
N GLU A 3 -2.15 -12.77 6.01
CA GLU A 3 -2.52 -13.13 4.63
C GLU A 3 -3.21 -11.97 3.89
N LEU A 4 -4.14 -11.27 4.56
CA LEU A 4 -4.84 -10.11 3.98
C LEU A 4 -3.87 -8.94 3.73
N ARG A 5 -2.89 -8.74 4.60
CA ARG A 5 -1.88 -7.69 4.43
C ARG A 5 -0.97 -7.99 3.24
N ALA A 6 -0.53 -9.24 3.11
CA ALA A 6 0.25 -9.69 1.96
C ALA A 6 -0.54 -9.53 0.66
N PHE A 7 -1.82 -9.90 0.66
CA PHE A 7 -2.69 -9.71 -0.50
C PHE A 7 -2.86 -8.24 -0.88
N ASN A 8 -3.07 -7.35 0.10
CA ASN A 8 -3.15 -5.91 -0.15
C ASN A 8 -1.85 -5.35 -0.77
N PHE A 9 -0.70 -5.82 -0.29
CA PHE A 9 0.59 -5.45 -0.88
C PHE A 9 0.73 -5.94 -2.33
N LEU A 10 0.31 -7.16 -2.65
CA LEU A 10 0.34 -7.68 -4.01
C LEU A 10 -0.52 -6.84 -4.97
N ILE A 11 -1.69 -6.38 -4.52
CA ILE A 11 -2.53 -5.47 -5.31
C ILE A 11 -1.79 -4.16 -5.59
N LEU A 12 -1.22 -3.54 -4.57
CA LEU A 12 -0.46 -2.29 -4.72
C LEU A 12 0.72 -2.46 -5.67
N LEU A 13 1.50 -3.54 -5.50
CA LEU A 13 2.64 -3.87 -6.36
C LEU A 13 2.21 -4.08 -7.82
N GLY A 14 1.11 -4.81 -8.04
CA GLY A 14 0.56 -5.05 -9.37
C GLY A 14 0.15 -3.76 -10.08
N PHE A 15 -0.53 -2.85 -9.39
CA PHE A 15 -0.92 -1.55 -9.95
C PHE A 15 0.30 -0.68 -10.27
N LEU A 16 1.29 -0.61 -9.37
CA LEU A 16 2.53 0.11 -9.64
C LEU A 16 3.27 -0.48 -10.85
N PHE A 17 3.38 -1.81 -10.93
CA PHE A 17 4.03 -2.48 -12.07
C PHE A 17 3.36 -2.13 -13.41
N LEU A 18 2.03 -2.19 -13.47
CA LEU A 18 1.27 -1.82 -14.68
C LEU A 18 1.48 -0.34 -15.05
N MET A 19 1.49 0.55 -14.06
CA MET A 19 1.75 1.97 -14.26
C MET A 19 3.14 2.22 -14.87
N TYR A 20 4.19 1.62 -14.29
CA TYR A 20 5.55 1.74 -14.82
C TYR A 20 5.71 1.09 -16.20
N LYS A 21 5.12 -0.09 -16.42
CA LYS A 21 5.13 -0.75 -17.73
C LYS A 21 4.54 0.14 -18.82
N ASN A 22 3.38 0.74 -18.56
CA ASN A 22 2.71 1.62 -19.52
C ASN A 22 3.52 2.89 -19.79
N LYS A 23 4.12 3.50 -18.76
CA LYS A 23 4.93 4.72 -18.90
C LYS A 23 6.27 4.46 -19.60
N SER A 24 6.87 3.29 -19.39
CA SER A 24 8.10 2.85 -20.06
C SER A 24 7.89 2.65 -21.57
N GLN A 25 6.74 2.09 -21.97
CA GLN A 25 6.43 1.85 -23.38
C GLN A 25 6.09 3.13 -24.17
N SER A 26 5.58 4.18 -23.53
CA SER A 26 5.06 5.37 -24.22
C SER A 26 6.11 6.47 -24.42
N VAL A 27 6.82 6.87 -23.38
CA VAL A 27 7.67 8.08 -23.38
C VAL A 27 9.07 7.80 -22.81
N GLY A 28 9.28 6.63 -22.18
CA GLY A 28 10.41 6.41 -21.29
C GLY A 28 10.19 7.11 -19.94
N ILE A 29 10.96 6.72 -18.93
CA ILE A 29 10.76 7.21 -17.55
C ILE A 29 12.05 7.83 -17.04
N GLU A 30 12.04 9.15 -16.83
CA GLU A 30 13.09 9.79 -16.04
C GLU A 30 13.01 9.31 -14.60
N TYR A 31 14.17 8.96 -14.02
CA TYR A 31 14.25 8.28 -12.73
C TYR A 31 13.51 9.01 -11.60
N PHE A 32 13.78 10.31 -11.43
CA PHE A 32 13.16 11.11 -10.38
C PHE A 32 11.66 11.31 -10.61
N GLU A 33 11.24 11.44 -11.87
CA GLU A 33 9.85 11.64 -12.21
C GLU A 33 9.03 10.35 -11.98
N GLY A 34 9.60 9.19 -12.31
CA GLY A 34 9.02 7.89 -12.03
C GLY A 34 8.92 7.60 -10.54
N LEU A 35 9.95 7.91 -9.75
CA LEU A 35 9.92 7.74 -8.29
C LEU A 35 8.87 8.65 -7.64
N LYS A 36 8.79 9.93 -8.05
CA LYS A 36 7.77 10.87 -7.57
C LYS A 36 6.36 10.41 -7.90
N SER A 37 6.15 9.91 -9.12
CA SER A 37 4.86 9.38 -9.57
C SER A 37 4.45 8.16 -8.74
N GLY A 38 5.34 7.18 -8.57
CA GLY A 38 5.04 5.98 -7.76
C GLY A 38 4.78 6.29 -6.30
N ALA A 39 5.49 7.25 -5.71
CA ALA A 39 5.22 7.73 -4.35
C ALA A 39 3.85 8.40 -4.24
N TYR A 40 3.47 9.23 -5.22
CA TYR A 40 2.15 9.87 -5.26
C TYR A 40 1.02 8.84 -5.34
N TYR A 41 1.09 7.89 -6.29
CA TYR A 41 0.08 6.85 -6.44
C TYR A 41 -0.03 5.96 -5.21
N THR A 42 1.11 5.63 -4.58
CA THR A 42 1.13 4.90 -3.30
C THR A 42 0.37 5.66 -2.23
N LEU A 43 0.70 6.93 -1.99
CA LEU A 43 0.07 7.74 -0.94
C LEU A 43 -1.44 7.85 -1.15
N VAL A 44 -1.88 8.20 -2.36
CA VAL A 44 -3.30 8.37 -2.66
C VAL A 44 -4.06 7.05 -2.48
N SER A 45 -3.53 5.95 -3.00
CA SER A 45 -4.19 4.64 -2.94
C SER A 45 -4.29 4.12 -1.50
N VAL A 46 -3.19 4.22 -0.74
CA VAL A 46 -3.14 3.72 0.64
C VAL A 46 -4.00 4.58 1.57
N LEU A 47 -4.03 5.90 1.39
CA LEU A 47 -4.90 6.78 2.19
C LEU A 47 -6.38 6.52 1.91
N LEU A 48 -6.76 6.37 0.64
CA LEU A 48 -8.14 6.05 0.27
C LEU A 48 -8.57 4.70 0.84
N PHE A 49 -7.69 3.71 0.76
CA PHE A 49 -7.90 2.40 1.38
C PHE A 49 -8.00 2.50 2.90
N GLY A 50 -7.18 3.33 3.55
CA GLY A 50 -7.24 3.58 4.98
C GLY A 50 -8.59 4.14 5.43
N VAL A 51 -9.13 5.13 4.71
CA VAL A 51 -10.46 5.68 4.98
C VAL A 51 -11.54 4.60 4.84
N PHE A 52 -11.49 3.81 3.76
CA PHE A 52 -12.38 2.67 3.59
C PHE A 52 -12.27 1.68 4.75
N LEU A 53 -11.05 1.36 5.19
CA LEU A 53 -10.80 0.41 6.27
C LEU A 53 -11.38 0.90 7.60
N VAL A 54 -11.27 2.19 7.92
CA VAL A 54 -11.88 2.77 9.13
C VAL A 54 -13.40 2.56 9.11
N ILE A 55 -14.06 2.86 8.00
CA ILE A 55 -15.51 2.70 7.85
C ILE A 55 -15.88 1.22 7.99
N TYR A 56 -15.16 0.34 7.30
CA TYR A 56 -15.39 -1.10 7.35
C TYR A 56 -15.28 -1.67 8.76
N LEU A 57 -14.19 -1.33 9.47
CA LEU A 57 -13.94 -1.78 10.84
C LEU A 57 -14.91 -1.19 11.87
N TYR A 58 -15.50 -0.04 11.58
CA TYR A 58 -16.57 0.52 12.40
C TYR A 58 -17.89 -0.25 12.24
N MET A 59 -18.18 -0.73 11.02
CA MET A 59 -19.40 -1.49 10.72
C MET A 59 -19.30 -2.96 11.16
N ASP A 60 -18.14 -3.60 10.96
CA ASP A 60 -17.93 -5.00 11.30
C ASP A 60 -17.18 -5.17 12.63
N LYS A 61 -17.96 -5.22 13.72
CA LYS A 61 -17.44 -5.45 15.06
C LYS A 61 -16.84 -6.84 15.26
N ASN A 62 -17.32 -7.85 14.53
CA ASN A 62 -16.82 -9.22 14.66
C ASN A 62 -15.40 -9.30 14.11
N PHE A 63 -15.16 -8.67 12.96
CA PHE A 63 -13.83 -8.61 12.38
C PHE A 63 -12.87 -7.77 13.22
N MET A 64 -13.34 -6.68 13.86
CA MET A 64 -12.52 -5.94 14.82
C MET A 64 -12.16 -6.74 16.07
N ALA A 65 -13.08 -7.57 16.59
CA ALA A 65 -12.76 -8.49 17.68
C ALA A 65 -11.71 -9.51 17.25
N TYR A 66 -11.87 -10.11 16.06
CA TYR A 66 -10.90 -11.04 15.48
C TYR A 66 -9.50 -10.41 15.33
N ILE A 67 -9.42 -9.15 14.86
CA ILE A 67 -8.14 -8.42 14.78
C ILE A 67 -7.51 -8.29 16.17
N ASN A 68 -8.27 -7.88 17.17
CA ASN A 68 -7.75 -7.71 18.54
C ASN A 68 -7.24 -9.02 19.14
N GLU A 69 -7.95 -10.13 18.95
CA GLU A 69 -7.53 -11.47 19.42
C GLU A 69 -6.23 -11.95 18.77
N HIS A 70 -5.97 -11.53 17.53
CA HIS A 70 -4.79 -11.94 16.75
C HIS A 70 -3.71 -10.86 16.70
N THR A 71 -3.86 -9.77 17.47
CA THR A 71 -2.86 -8.71 17.54
C THR A 71 -1.79 -9.11 18.56
N PRO A 72 -0.50 -9.13 18.17
CA PRO A 72 0.57 -9.40 19.12
C PRO A 72 0.59 -8.32 20.22
N PHE A 73 1.05 -8.69 21.42
CA PHE A 73 1.21 -7.81 22.59
C PHE A 73 -0.07 -7.41 23.34
N ASN A 74 -1.22 -8.07 23.11
CA ASN A 74 -2.49 -7.79 23.83
C ASN A 74 -2.92 -6.31 23.79
N ILE A 75 -2.53 -5.59 22.74
CA ILE A 75 -2.90 -4.18 22.56
C ILE A 75 -4.31 -4.14 22.01
N VAL A 76 -5.20 -3.39 22.67
CA VAL A 76 -6.55 -3.15 22.16
C VAL A 76 -6.49 -2.05 21.11
N LEU A 77 -6.76 -2.42 19.86
CA LEU A 77 -6.86 -1.53 18.73
C LEU A 77 -8.30 -1.04 18.56
N THR A 78 -8.42 0.26 18.33
CA THR A 78 -9.63 0.90 17.80
C THR A 78 -9.65 0.79 16.27
N PRO A 79 -10.82 0.91 15.61
CA PRO A 79 -10.91 0.92 14.15
C PRO A 79 -9.93 1.91 13.48
N LEU A 80 -9.79 3.10 14.09
CA LEU A 80 -8.87 4.13 13.60
C LEU A 80 -7.40 3.70 13.73
N THR A 81 -6.99 3.21 14.89
CA THR A 81 -5.59 2.81 15.11
C THR A 81 -5.20 1.58 14.30
N ALA A 82 -6.10 0.61 14.15
CA ALA A 82 -5.91 -0.54 13.27
C ALA A 82 -5.69 -0.09 11.81
N ALA A 83 -6.52 0.85 11.32
CA ALA A 83 -6.36 1.39 9.97
C ALA A 83 -5.06 2.17 9.80
N MET A 84 -4.66 2.97 10.78
CA MET A 84 -3.41 3.72 10.74
C MET A 84 -2.18 2.81 10.64
N VAL A 85 -2.16 1.67 11.35
CA VAL A 85 -1.08 0.67 11.23
C VAL A 85 -0.98 0.15 9.80
N VAL A 86 -2.12 -0.21 9.20
CA VAL A 86 -2.16 -0.72 7.81
C VAL A 86 -1.76 0.36 6.81
N VAL A 87 -2.18 1.61 7.01
CA VAL A 87 -1.76 2.76 6.18
C VAL A 87 -0.25 2.97 6.27
N PHE A 88 0.32 2.92 7.46
CA PHE A 88 1.76 3.10 7.63
C PHE A 88 2.56 1.98 6.96
N GLU A 89 2.17 0.72 7.17
CA GLU A 89 2.74 -0.44 6.46
C GLU A 89 2.60 -0.29 4.94
N GLY A 90 1.43 0.15 4.46
CA GLY A 90 1.14 0.34 3.04
C GLY A 90 2.00 1.43 2.40
N ILE A 91 2.21 2.55 3.09
CA ILE A 91 3.08 3.64 2.60
C ILE A 91 4.52 3.15 2.50
N VAL A 92 5.06 2.53 3.56
CA VAL A 92 6.45 2.06 3.57
C VAL A 92 6.66 1.00 2.48
N SER A 93 5.80 -0.01 2.43
CA SER A 93 5.90 -1.08 1.43
C SER A 93 5.70 -0.58 0.00
N GLY A 94 4.79 0.35 -0.24
CA GLY A 94 4.58 0.96 -1.55
C GLY A 94 5.73 1.86 -2.01
N LEU A 95 6.38 2.60 -1.09
CA LEU A 95 7.58 3.35 -1.41
C LEU A 95 8.75 2.44 -1.77
N ILE A 96 8.94 1.33 -1.03
CA ILE A 96 9.95 0.31 -1.34
C ILE A 96 9.64 -0.29 -2.73
N ALA A 97 8.39 -0.70 -2.98
CA ALA A 97 7.98 -1.25 -4.26
C ALA A 97 8.20 -0.26 -5.42
N SER A 98 7.82 1.00 -5.23
CA SER A 98 8.06 2.09 -6.18
C SER A 98 9.54 2.24 -6.53
N PHE A 99 10.41 2.26 -5.50
CA PHE A 99 11.86 2.32 -5.69
C PHE A 99 12.40 1.10 -6.44
N SER A 100 12.03 -0.12 -6.04
CA SER A 100 12.46 -1.36 -6.69
C SER A 100 12.00 -1.43 -8.15
N LEU A 101 10.76 -1.03 -8.43
CA LEU A 101 10.22 -1.03 -9.79
C LEU A 101 10.88 0.04 -10.66
N MET A 102 11.12 1.23 -10.11
CA MET A 102 11.85 2.28 -10.84
C MET A 102 13.26 1.80 -11.22
N GLN A 103 13.94 1.08 -10.33
CA GLN A 103 15.24 0.49 -10.63
C GLN A 103 15.16 -0.60 -11.72
N TYR A 104 14.09 -1.40 -11.73
CA TYR A 104 13.84 -2.41 -12.76
C TYR A 104 13.51 -1.81 -14.14
N PHE A 105 12.70 -0.74 -14.18
CA PHE A 105 12.29 -0.07 -15.42
C PHE A 105 13.25 1.04 -15.87
N LYS A 106 14.36 1.26 -15.15
CA LYS A 106 15.37 2.25 -15.52
C LYS A 106 15.95 1.88 -16.89
N SER A 107 15.65 2.70 -17.91
CA SER A 107 16.37 2.65 -19.18
C SER A 107 17.77 3.20 -18.94
N GLU A 108 18.81 2.42 -19.26
CA GLU A 108 20.17 2.96 -19.42
C GLU A 108 20.11 4.03 -20.53
N LYS A 109 20.19 5.29 -20.13
CA LYS A 109 20.61 6.40 -20.98
C LYS A 109 21.69 7.15 -20.23
#